data_AF-A0A958BAY3-F1
#
_entry.id   AF-A0A958BAY3-F1
#
_cell.length_a   1.000
_cell.length_b   1.000
_cell.length_c   1.000
_cell.angle_alpha   90.00
_cell.angle_beta   90.00
_cell.angle_gamma   90.00
#
_symmetry.space_group_name_H-M   'P 1'
#
loop_
_entity.id
_entity.type
_entity.pdbx_description
1 polymer ?
#
loop_
_entity_poly.entity_id
_entity_poly.type
_entity_poly.pdbx_seq_one_letter_code
_entity_poly.pdbx_strand_id
1 'polypeptide(L)'
;TRTATWLNKLPGGLDKVKEVVIDDSLGLAEELEREMQHVVDTFQCEWKTTTNSPEKLKRFRHFINAPEKDPNIEFITLRTQPVPA
;
A
#
# COMPACT_ATOMS: atom_id res chain seq x y z
N THR A 1 33.37 9.81 -7.61
CA THR A 1 31.98 9.70 -7.12
C THR A 1 31.11 9.17 -8.23
N ARG A 2 30.28 8.15 -7.98
CA ARG A 2 29.40 7.54 -8.99
C ARG A 2 28.13 8.39 -9.09
N THR A 3 28.04 9.25 -10.08
CA THR A 3 26.84 10.01 -10.42
C THR A 3 26.04 9.29 -11.49
N ALA A 4 24.72 9.45 -11.45
CA ALA A 4 23.83 8.86 -12.44
C ALA A 4 24.14 9.43 -13.85
N THR A 5 24.12 8.58 -14.88
CA THR A 5 24.51 8.96 -16.24
C THR A 5 23.63 10.05 -16.85
N TRP A 6 22.38 10.19 -16.40
CA TRP A 6 21.48 11.27 -16.81
C TRP A 6 21.93 12.64 -16.31
N LEU A 7 22.50 12.72 -15.10
CA LEU A 7 22.93 13.98 -14.51
C LEU A 7 24.09 14.59 -15.30
N ASN A 8 24.97 13.74 -15.83
CA ASN A 8 26.08 14.16 -16.70
C ASN A 8 25.59 14.73 -18.04
N LYS A 9 24.36 14.37 -18.47
CA LYS A 9 23.75 14.86 -19.71
C LYS A 9 22.88 16.09 -19.49
N LEU A 10 22.59 16.45 -18.23
CA LEU A 10 21.73 17.58 -17.91
C LEU A 10 22.54 18.89 -18.01
N PRO A 11 22.15 19.83 -18.90
CA PRO A 11 22.75 21.16 -18.93
C PRO A 11 22.57 21.85 -17.57
N GLY A 12 23.65 22.37 -17.00
CA GLY A 12 23.64 22.96 -15.65
C GLY A 12 23.83 21.96 -14.50
N GLY A 13 23.91 20.66 -14.79
CA GLY A 13 24.32 19.62 -13.83
C GLY A 13 23.52 19.64 -12.53
N LEU A 14 24.21 19.45 -11.40
CA LEU A 14 23.57 19.37 -10.07
C LEU A 14 22.91 20.69 -9.65
N ASP A 15 23.46 21.83 -10.06
CA ASP A 15 22.91 23.14 -9.68
C ASP A 15 21.54 23.34 -10.31
N LYS A 16 21.34 22.90 -11.56
CA LYS A 16 20.02 22.92 -12.19
C LYS A 16 19.02 22.00 -11.49
N VAL A 17 19.46 20.84 -10.98
CA VAL A 17 18.58 19.95 -10.21
C VAL A 17 18.14 20.61 -8.90
N LYS A 18 19.06 21.30 -8.20
CA LYS A 18 18.72 22.03 -6.98
C LYS A 18 17.73 23.16 -7.27
N GLU A 19 17.94 23.92 -8.34
CA GLU A 19 17.04 25.00 -8.76
C GLU A 19 15.62 24.47 -9.06
N VAL A 20 15.50 23.28 -9.65
CA VAL A 20 14.19 22.69 -9.98
C VAL A 20 13.51 22.11 -8.74
N VAL A 21 14.26 21.41 -7.87
CA VAL A 21 13.68 20.64 -6.76
C VAL A 21 13.54 21.47 -5.48
N ILE A 22 14.51 22.35 -5.19
CA ILE A 22 14.55 23.16 -3.95
C ILE A 22 13.88 24.51 -4.19
N ASP A 23 14.22 25.18 -5.28
CA ASP A 23 13.76 26.54 -5.55
C ASP A 23 12.44 26.57 -6.37
N ASP A 24 11.88 25.40 -6.68
CA ASP A 24 10.69 25.22 -7.52
C ASP A 24 10.70 26.11 -8.77
N SER A 25 11.84 26.18 -9.47
CA SER A 25 11.99 27.06 -10.66
C SER A 25 11.02 26.74 -11.81
N LEU A 26 10.35 25.58 -11.76
CA LEU A 26 9.30 25.20 -12.72
C LEU A 26 7.89 25.55 -12.25
N GLY A 27 7.70 25.93 -10.98
CA GLY A 27 6.39 26.27 -10.41
C GLY A 27 5.43 25.08 -10.35
N LEU A 28 5.95 23.85 -10.22
CA LEU A 28 5.15 22.62 -10.31
C LEU A 28 4.82 22.04 -8.94
N ALA A 29 5.45 22.50 -7.86
CA ALA A 29 5.30 21.88 -6.55
C ALA A 29 3.83 21.83 -6.08
N GLU A 30 3.10 22.94 -6.20
CA GLU A 30 1.69 23.02 -5.79
C GLU A 30 0.79 22.10 -6.65
N GLU A 31 1.07 22.00 -7.94
CA GLU A 31 0.34 21.10 -8.84
C GLU A 31 0.57 19.64 -8.48
N LEU A 32 1.82 19.25 -8.29
CA LEU A 32 2.18 17.88 -7.93
C LEU A 32 1.62 17.49 -6.54
N GLU A 33 1.59 18.41 -5.58
CA GLU A 33 0.95 18.20 -4.28
C GLU A 33 -0.56 18.00 -4.41
N ARG A 34 -1.23 18.79 -5.26
CA ARG A 34 -2.66 18.61 -5.54
C ARG A 34 -2.96 17.27 -6.19
N GLU A 35 -2.13 16.81 -7.13
CA GLU A 35 -2.27 15.49 -7.75
C GLU A 35 -2.03 14.36 -6.74
N MET A 36 -1.02 14.48 -5.88
CA MET A 36 -0.77 13.52 -4.81
C MET A 36 -1.96 13.44 -3.84
N GLN A 37 -2.50 14.60 -3.44
CA GLN A 37 -3.66 14.66 -2.56
C GLN A 37 -4.89 14.01 -3.21
N HIS A 38 -5.09 14.21 -4.51
CA HIS A 38 -6.16 13.53 -5.24
C HIS A 38 -6.03 12.00 -5.18
N VAL A 39 -4.82 11.46 -5.33
CA VAL A 39 -4.58 10.01 -5.18
C VAL A 39 -4.88 9.55 -3.75
N VAL A 40 -4.48 10.31 -2.74
CA VAL A 40 -4.77 10.00 -1.32
C VAL A 40 -6.28 10.01 -1.05
N ASP A 41 -6.98 11.04 -1.53
CA ASP A 41 -8.43 11.22 -1.31
C ASP A 41 -9.26 10.15 -2.01
N THR A 42 -8.80 9.70 -3.18
CA THR A 42 -9.51 8.69 -3.99
C THR A 42 -9.05 7.26 -3.71
N PHE A 43 -8.01 7.06 -2.91
CA PHE A 43 -7.50 5.73 -2.60
C PHE A 43 -8.54 4.91 -1.84
N GLN A 44 -8.96 3.79 -2.43
CA GLN A 44 -9.84 2.83 -1.81
C GLN A 44 -9.16 1.47 -1.68
N CYS A 45 -9.15 0.93 -0.47
CA CYS A 45 -8.67 -0.43 -0.19
C CYS A 45 -9.85 -1.36 0.03
N GLU A 46 -10.04 -2.32 -0.87
CA GLU A 46 -11.13 -3.31 -0.78
C GLU A 46 -11.07 -4.18 0.47
N TRP A 47 -9.86 -4.48 0.95
CA TRP A 47 -9.67 -5.22 2.21
C TRP A 47 -10.11 -4.40 3.41
N LYS A 48 -9.68 -3.14 3.51
CA LYS A 48 -10.12 -2.23 4.58
C LYS A 48 -11.64 -2.03 4.56
N THR A 49 -12.22 -1.90 3.37
CA THR A 49 -13.67 -1.82 3.17
C THR A 49 -14.37 -3.09 3.67
N THR A 50 -13.78 -4.24 3.41
CA THR A 50 -14.31 -5.55 3.83
C THR A 50 -14.21 -5.74 5.34
N THR A 51 -13.08 -5.41 5.96
CA THR A 51 -12.88 -5.53 7.41
C THR A 51 -13.77 -4.58 8.21
N ASN A 52 -14.12 -3.42 7.63
CA ASN A 52 -15.00 -2.44 8.28
C ASN A 52 -16.49 -2.74 8.08
N SER A 53 -16.86 -3.76 7.30
CA SER A 53 -18.25 -4.13 7.05
C SER A 53 -18.60 -5.44 7.75
N PRO A 54 -19.38 -5.40 8.84
CA PRO A 54 -19.86 -6.61 9.53
C PRO A 54 -20.60 -7.57 8.60
N GLU A 55 -21.29 -7.07 7.58
CA GLU A 55 -21.98 -7.90 6.59
C GLU A 55 -21.02 -8.59 5.62
N LYS A 56 -19.98 -7.91 5.13
CA LYS A 56 -18.97 -8.54 4.27
C LYS A 56 -18.15 -9.57 5.04
N LEU A 57 -17.84 -9.31 6.32
CA LEU A 57 -17.16 -10.26 7.20
C LEU A 57 -17.91 -11.60 7.34
N LYS A 58 -19.24 -11.57 7.34
CA LYS A 58 -20.07 -12.79 7.33
C LYS A 58 -19.83 -13.68 6.10
N ARG A 59 -19.13 -13.25 5.06
CA ARG A 59 -18.78 -14.11 3.91
C ARG A 59 -17.55 -14.98 4.19
N PHE A 60 -16.70 -14.59 5.14
CA PHE A 60 -15.46 -15.29 5.48
C PHE A 60 -15.67 -16.31 6.60
N ARG A 61 -16.55 -17.30 6.35
CA ARG A 61 -16.76 -18.45 7.23
C ARG A 61 -16.20 -19.69 6.55
N HIS A 62 -15.79 -20.69 7.32
CA HIS A 62 -15.26 -21.96 6.78
C HIS A 62 -16.24 -22.62 5.79
N PHE A 63 -17.52 -22.74 6.17
CA PHE A 63 -18.57 -23.26 5.30
C PHE A 63 -19.86 -22.45 5.46
N ILE A 64 -20.54 -22.16 4.35
CA ILE A 64 -21.80 -21.39 4.37
C ILE A 64 -22.93 -22.24 4.97
N ASN A 65 -22.90 -23.56 4.74
CA ASN A 65 -23.98 -24.48 5.07
C ASN A 65 -23.71 -25.36 6.31
N ALA A 66 -22.51 -25.25 6.90
CA ALA A 66 -22.13 -26.02 8.07
C ALA A 66 -21.67 -25.03 9.16
N PRO A 67 -22.54 -24.71 10.14
CA PRO A 67 -22.18 -23.83 11.25
C PRO A 67 -21.23 -24.50 12.25
N GLU A 68 -21.15 -25.83 12.20
CA GLU A 68 -20.29 -26.64 13.06
C GLU A 68 -18.85 -26.66 12.53
N LYS A 69 -17.88 -26.79 13.45
CA LYS A 69 -16.49 -27.03 13.06
C LYS A 69 -16.38 -28.41 12.42
N ASP A 70 -15.53 -28.54 11.39
CA ASP A 70 -15.28 -29.83 10.78
C ASP A 70 -14.71 -30.79 11.83
N PRO A 71 -15.41 -31.89 12.16
CA PRO A 71 -14.96 -32.84 13.18
C PRO A 71 -13.70 -33.61 12.77
N ASN A 72 -13.31 -33.56 11.48
CA ASN A 72 -12.10 -34.21 10.98
C ASN A 72 -10.84 -33.33 11.11
N ILE A 73 -10.98 -32.06 11.51
CA ILE A 73 -9.84 -31.14 11.67
C ILE A 73 -9.53 -31.01 13.15
N GLU A 74 -8.48 -31.70 13.60
CA GLU A 74 -7.88 -31.48 14.91
C GLU A 74 -6.89 -30.32 14.86
N PHE A 75 -6.80 -29.52 15.93
CA PHE A 75 -5.81 -28.43 16.03
C PHE A 75 -4.85 -28.71 17.18
N ILE A 76 -3.55 -28.64 16.91
CA ILE A 76 -2.48 -28.67 17.92
C ILE A 76 -1.88 -27.29 18.09
N THR A 77 -1.33 -26.99 19.27
CA THR A 77 -0.61 -25.73 19.50
C THR A 77 0.88 -25.96 19.31
N LEU A 78 1.47 -25.35 18.27
CA LEU A 78 2.90 -25.36 18.03
C LEU A 78 3.44 -23.94 18.22
N ARG A 79 4.42 -23.78 19.13
CA ARG A 79 5.07 -22.47 19.39
C ARG A 79 4.04 -21.34 19.61
N THR A 80 3.06 -21.58 20.48
CA THR A 80 1.98 -20.64 20.82
C THR A 80 0.98 -20.31 19.70
N GLN A 81 1.08 -20.94 18.54
CA GLN A 81 0.14 -20.77 17.43
C GLN A 81 -0.68 -22.05 17.21
N PRO A 82 -2.01 -21.97 17.09
CA PRO A 82 -2.83 -23.12 16.71
C PRO A 82 -2.58 -23.47 15.23
N VAL A 83 -2.28 -24.73 14.96
CA VAL A 83 -2.10 -25.28 13.62
C VAL A 83 -2.97 -26.53 13.47
N PRO A 84 -3.46 -26.88 12.27
CA PRO A 84 -4.06 -28.18 12.02
C PRO A 84 -3.06 -29.29 12.40
N ALA A 85 -3.55 -30.35 13.06
CA ALA A 85 -2.78 -31.50 13.50
C ALA A 85 -2.18 -32.29 12.31
#